data_AF-A0A968YLT2-F1
#
_entry.id   AF-A0A968YLT2-F1
#
_cell.length_a   1.000
_cell.length_b   1.000
_cell.length_c   1.000
_cell.angle_alpha   90.00
_cell.angle_beta   90.00
_cell.angle_gamma   90.00
#
_symmetry.space_group_name_H-M   'P 1'
#
loop_
_entity.id
_entity.type
_entity.pdbx_description
1 polymer ?
#
loop_
_entity_poly.entity_id
_entity_poly.type
_entity_poly.pdbx_seq_one_letter_code
_entity_poly.pdbx_strand_id
1 'polypeptide(L)'
;MSDSQTISAAVAKLYNTYPFPPEPLLDEPPPGYNWRWNWLAAYNFCTGQKPQKQDIRILDAGCGTGVGTEYLVHLNPTASVVGIDLSTGALEVAQERCKRSGADRVEFHHLSLYDVEQLLGEFDFINCVGVLHHLSDPIRGIQALAKKLAPGGLMHIFVYGELGRWEIQLMQKAIALLQGDKRGDYRDGVQVGRQIFASLPEKNRIVKRERERWSLENQRDECFADMYVHPQEIDYNIETLFELIDASGLDFVGFSNPGFWQIGRLLGKAPELMERFDSLGERQRYRLIELLDPEVTHYEFFLSRPPLPKADWSADNALLTAIGERNPCMDGFPSQCVFNYDYQIVNLSPLELEFLQKCDSHSTVGEILANLSLELDQVRMLLKQQLLILLTPN
;
A
#
# COMPACT_ATOMS: atom_id res chain seq x y z
N MET A 1 -4.55 -30.15 -15.42
CA MET A 1 -4.79 -28.84 -14.78
C MET A 1 -4.23 -27.79 -15.72
N SER A 2 -4.88 -26.65 -15.88
CA SER A 2 -4.28 -25.55 -16.66
C SER A 2 -3.01 -25.04 -15.95
N ASP A 3 -2.07 -24.44 -16.69
CA ASP A 3 -0.84 -23.89 -16.10
C ASP A 3 -1.14 -22.92 -14.95
N SER A 4 -2.22 -22.14 -15.07
CA SER A 4 -2.72 -21.25 -14.02
C SER A 4 -3.14 -21.98 -12.75
N GLN A 5 -3.88 -23.09 -12.85
CA GLN A 5 -4.26 -23.90 -11.67
C GLN A 5 -3.05 -24.53 -10.98
N THR A 6 -2.07 -24.99 -11.75
CA THR A 6 -0.83 -25.55 -11.21
C THR A 6 -0.04 -24.49 -10.43
N ILE A 7 0.07 -23.28 -10.98
CA ILE A 7 0.73 -22.15 -10.32
C ILE A 7 -0.02 -21.76 -9.04
N SER A 8 -1.34 -21.57 -9.09
CA SER A 8 -2.14 -21.24 -7.89
C SER A 8 -2.00 -22.30 -6.80
N ALA A 9 -1.97 -23.58 -7.16
CA ALA A 9 -1.74 -24.66 -6.20
C ALA A 9 -0.32 -24.62 -5.60
N ALA A 10 0.70 -24.28 -6.39
CA ALA A 10 2.07 -24.10 -5.90
C ALA A 10 2.16 -22.92 -4.92
N VAL A 11 1.58 -21.77 -5.25
CA VAL A 11 1.52 -20.58 -4.38
C VAL A 11 0.77 -20.90 -3.08
N ALA A 12 -0.41 -21.52 -3.16
CA ALA A 12 -1.14 -21.96 -1.96
C ALA A 12 -0.32 -22.95 -1.12
N LYS A 13 0.41 -23.87 -1.73
CA LYS A 13 1.31 -24.81 -1.01
C LYS A 13 2.43 -24.06 -0.28
N LEU A 14 2.99 -22.98 -0.86
CA LEU A 14 4.00 -22.15 -0.19
C LEU A 14 3.41 -21.56 1.09
N TYR A 15 2.30 -20.83 0.97
CA TYR A 15 1.71 -20.14 2.12
C TYR A 15 1.02 -21.07 3.13
N ASN A 16 0.67 -22.30 2.75
CA ASN A 16 0.30 -23.35 3.71
C ASN A 16 1.53 -23.92 4.46
N THR A 17 2.71 -23.90 3.83
CA THR A 17 3.97 -24.36 4.46
C THR A 17 4.55 -23.28 5.37
N TYR A 18 4.46 -22.02 4.94
CA TYR A 18 4.97 -20.82 5.57
C TYR A 18 3.91 -19.72 5.52
N PRO A 19 2.95 -19.69 6.47
CA PRO A 19 1.92 -18.64 6.53
C PRO A 19 2.54 -17.25 6.62
N PHE A 20 2.09 -16.33 5.76
CA PHE A 20 2.68 -15.00 5.61
C PHE A 20 1.60 -13.89 5.55
N PRO A 21 1.84 -12.69 6.13
CA PRO A 21 3.01 -12.32 6.94
C PRO A 21 3.08 -13.03 8.30
N PRO A 22 4.28 -13.37 8.81
CA PRO A 22 4.46 -14.18 10.03
C PRO A 22 4.37 -13.36 11.33
N GLU A 23 3.59 -12.26 11.35
CA GLU A 23 3.46 -11.42 12.53
C GLU A 23 2.81 -12.18 13.70
N PRO A 24 3.21 -11.91 14.96
CA PRO A 24 2.62 -12.58 16.11
C PRO A 24 1.12 -12.25 16.22
N LEU A 25 0.37 -13.16 16.81
CA LEU A 25 -1.03 -12.92 17.18
C LEU A 25 -1.06 -12.14 18.50
N LEU A 26 -1.86 -11.07 18.55
CA LEU A 26 -2.01 -10.21 19.72
C LEU A 26 -3.45 -10.29 20.24
N ASP A 27 -3.63 -10.15 21.55
CA ASP A 27 -4.95 -10.09 22.20
C ASP A 27 -5.47 -8.64 22.33
N GLU A 28 -4.90 -7.72 21.54
CA GLU A 28 -5.21 -6.30 21.50
C GLU A 28 -5.16 -5.78 20.06
N PRO A 29 -5.77 -4.62 19.75
CA PRO A 29 -5.66 -4.00 18.43
C PRO A 29 -4.20 -3.80 18.02
N PRO A 30 -3.89 -3.90 16.72
CA PRO A 30 -2.51 -3.84 16.27
C PRO A 30 -1.93 -2.43 16.49
N PRO A 31 -0.64 -2.32 16.84
CA PRO A 31 -0.04 -1.04 17.18
C PRO A 31 0.13 -0.15 15.94
N GLY A 32 0.09 1.17 16.15
CA GLY A 32 0.30 2.16 15.09
C GLY A 32 -0.82 2.19 14.04
N TYR A 33 -0.51 2.71 12.86
CA TYR A 33 -1.44 2.78 11.74
C TYR A 33 -0.69 2.74 10.40
N ASN A 34 -1.42 2.39 9.35
CA ASN A 34 -1.03 2.72 7.98
C ASN A 34 -2.16 3.55 7.37
N TRP A 35 -1.88 4.81 7.02
CA TRP A 35 -2.92 5.72 6.52
C TRP A 35 -3.55 5.23 5.22
N ARG A 36 -2.84 4.40 4.44
CA ARG A 36 -3.34 3.79 3.21
C ARG A 36 -4.46 2.78 3.49
N TRP A 37 -4.54 2.26 4.70
CA TRP A 37 -5.56 1.32 5.16
C TRP A 37 -6.72 2.02 5.90
N ASN A 38 -6.65 3.34 6.09
CA ASN A 38 -7.74 4.15 6.62
C ASN A 38 -8.47 4.86 5.48
N TRP A 39 -9.77 4.59 5.32
CA TRP A 39 -10.59 5.12 4.23
C TRP A 39 -10.60 6.65 4.17
N LEU A 40 -10.75 7.32 5.33
CA LEU A 40 -10.78 8.79 5.37
C LEU A 40 -9.45 9.38 4.90
N ALA A 41 -8.33 8.85 5.42
CA ALA A 41 -7.00 9.33 5.09
C ALA A 41 -6.62 9.01 3.64
N ALA A 42 -6.86 7.79 3.17
CA ALA A 42 -6.59 7.39 1.79
C ALA A 42 -7.45 8.16 0.78
N TYR A 43 -8.75 8.35 1.06
CA TYR A 43 -9.62 9.12 0.20
C TYR A 43 -9.26 10.61 0.17
N ASN A 44 -8.93 11.21 1.33
CA ASN A 44 -8.40 12.57 1.39
C ASN A 44 -7.08 12.71 0.63
N PHE A 45 -6.18 11.75 0.74
CA PHE A 45 -4.93 11.75 -0.02
C PHE A 45 -5.19 11.74 -1.54
N CYS A 46 -6.16 10.94 -1.99
CA CYS A 46 -6.48 10.78 -3.41
C CYS A 46 -7.28 11.97 -3.99
N THR A 47 -8.11 12.62 -3.18
CA THR A 47 -9.12 13.60 -3.65
C THR A 47 -8.97 14.99 -3.07
N GLY A 48 -8.20 15.17 -2.00
CA GLY A 48 -8.09 16.44 -1.26
C GLY A 48 -9.29 16.74 -0.36
N GLN A 49 -10.22 15.80 -0.16
CA GLN A 49 -11.41 16.00 0.69
C GLN A 49 -11.80 14.74 1.47
N LYS A 50 -12.57 14.92 2.53
CA LYS A 50 -13.22 13.85 3.27
C LYS A 50 -14.25 13.15 2.37
N PRO A 51 -14.33 11.80 2.38
CA PRO A 51 -15.42 11.10 1.72
C PRO A 51 -16.75 11.36 2.44
N GLN A 52 -17.84 11.48 1.68
CA GLN A 52 -19.19 11.62 2.25
C GLN A 52 -19.66 10.33 2.94
N LYS A 53 -19.32 9.18 2.36
CA LYS A 53 -19.70 7.85 2.86
C LYS A 53 -18.59 7.28 3.74
N GLN A 54 -18.94 6.73 4.90
CA GLN A 54 -18.00 6.12 5.86
C GLN A 54 -18.40 4.69 6.25
N ASP A 55 -19.68 4.34 6.12
CA ASP A 55 -20.22 2.99 6.20
C ASP A 55 -19.93 2.21 4.91
N ILE A 56 -18.64 1.99 4.66
CA ILE A 56 -18.14 1.40 3.42
C ILE A 56 -17.97 -0.11 3.51
N ARG A 57 -17.87 -0.75 2.33
CA ARG A 57 -17.44 -2.14 2.18
C ARG A 57 -16.01 -2.18 1.69
N ILE A 58 -15.17 -2.92 2.40
CA ILE A 58 -13.75 -3.11 2.10
C ILE A 58 -13.51 -4.56 1.66
N LEU A 59 -12.79 -4.76 0.56
CA LEU A 59 -12.24 -6.07 0.17
C LEU A 59 -10.74 -6.08 0.45
N ASP A 60 -10.26 -7.02 1.23
CA ASP A 60 -8.84 -7.36 1.36
C ASP A 60 -8.54 -8.57 0.46
N ALA A 61 -8.04 -8.29 -0.74
CA ALA A 61 -7.86 -9.26 -1.81
C ALA A 61 -6.48 -9.91 -1.73
N GLY A 62 -6.43 -11.15 -1.23
CA GLY A 62 -5.21 -11.87 -0.86
C GLY A 62 -4.77 -11.49 0.55
N CYS A 63 -5.65 -11.73 1.53
CA CYS A 63 -5.49 -11.24 2.89
C CYS A 63 -4.38 -11.94 3.70
N GLY A 64 -3.83 -13.05 3.20
CA GLY A 64 -2.79 -13.82 3.88
C GLY A 64 -3.20 -14.22 5.30
N THR A 65 -2.30 -14.01 6.26
CA THR A 65 -2.52 -14.25 7.70
C THR A 65 -3.33 -13.15 8.40
N GLY A 66 -3.96 -12.24 7.65
CA GLY A 66 -4.88 -11.24 8.15
C GLY A 66 -4.24 -10.00 8.78
N VAL A 67 -2.93 -9.79 8.64
CA VAL A 67 -2.24 -8.61 9.21
C VAL A 67 -2.87 -7.32 8.68
N GLY A 68 -2.98 -7.16 7.35
CA GLY A 68 -3.65 -6.00 6.75
C GLY A 68 -5.13 -5.93 7.13
N THR A 69 -5.82 -7.08 7.12
CA THR A 69 -7.25 -7.19 7.45
C THR A 69 -7.57 -6.67 8.83
N GLU A 70 -6.75 -7.01 9.83
CA GLU A 70 -6.91 -6.57 11.21
C GLU A 70 -6.84 -5.03 11.31
N TYR A 71 -5.85 -4.40 10.67
CA TYR A 71 -5.78 -2.94 10.59
C TYR A 71 -6.97 -2.34 9.84
N LEU A 72 -7.39 -2.93 8.71
CA LEU A 72 -8.55 -2.46 7.94
C LEU A 72 -9.82 -2.41 8.82
N VAL A 73 -10.05 -3.39 9.68
CA VAL A 73 -11.21 -3.42 10.57
C VAL A 73 -11.10 -2.36 11.68
N HIS A 74 -9.94 -2.24 12.33
CA HIS A 74 -9.76 -1.32 13.46
C HIS A 74 -9.66 0.15 13.05
N LEU A 75 -9.02 0.45 11.92
CA LEU A 75 -8.88 1.81 11.40
C LEU A 75 -10.17 2.35 10.75
N ASN A 76 -11.13 1.47 10.42
CA ASN A 76 -12.38 1.84 9.78
C ASN A 76 -13.57 1.32 10.61
N PRO A 77 -13.92 1.96 11.74
CA PRO A 77 -14.85 1.41 12.73
C PRO A 77 -16.28 1.20 12.20
N THR A 78 -16.68 1.93 11.15
CA THR A 78 -18.00 1.82 10.50
C THR A 78 -18.00 0.90 9.28
N ALA A 79 -16.84 0.41 8.84
CA ALA A 79 -16.74 -0.42 7.64
C ALA A 79 -17.06 -1.90 7.93
N SER A 80 -17.50 -2.59 6.89
CA SER A 80 -17.52 -4.06 6.85
C SER A 80 -16.39 -4.53 5.93
N VAL A 81 -15.66 -5.56 6.36
CA VAL A 81 -14.48 -6.08 5.65
C VAL A 81 -14.76 -7.48 5.13
N VAL A 82 -14.30 -7.79 3.93
CA VAL A 82 -14.26 -9.14 3.38
C VAL A 82 -12.82 -9.47 3.05
N GLY A 83 -12.25 -10.50 3.68
CA GLY A 83 -10.93 -11.02 3.36
C GLY A 83 -11.03 -12.26 2.47
N ILE A 84 -10.25 -12.33 1.40
CA ILE A 84 -10.16 -13.54 0.56
C ILE A 84 -8.72 -13.99 0.42
N ASP A 85 -8.49 -15.31 0.43
CA ASP A 85 -7.18 -15.90 0.14
C ASP A 85 -7.31 -17.32 -0.43
N LEU A 86 -6.26 -17.80 -1.10
CA LEU A 86 -6.16 -19.16 -1.65
C LEU A 86 -5.57 -20.17 -0.64
N SER A 87 -4.94 -19.69 0.44
CA SER A 87 -4.29 -20.51 1.46
C SER A 87 -5.23 -20.72 2.65
N THR A 88 -5.71 -21.95 2.82
CA THR A 88 -6.52 -22.31 4.00
C THR A 88 -5.74 -22.12 5.30
N GLY A 89 -4.44 -22.45 5.32
CA GLY A 89 -3.61 -22.26 6.51
C GLY A 89 -3.39 -20.79 6.86
N ALA A 90 -3.27 -19.91 5.87
CA ALA A 90 -3.18 -18.48 6.12
C ALA A 90 -4.52 -17.92 6.64
N LEU A 91 -5.65 -18.35 6.08
CA LEU A 91 -6.98 -17.95 6.53
C LEU A 91 -7.29 -18.38 7.97
N GLU A 92 -6.86 -19.58 8.39
CA GLU A 92 -7.00 -20.01 9.78
C GLU A 92 -6.27 -19.06 10.73
N VAL A 93 -5.06 -18.61 10.36
CA VAL A 93 -4.30 -17.61 11.13
C VAL A 93 -5.00 -16.24 11.10
N ALA A 94 -5.53 -15.83 9.95
CA ALA A 94 -6.26 -14.56 9.81
C ALA A 94 -7.51 -14.49 10.69
N GLN A 95 -8.29 -15.58 10.71
CA GLN A 95 -9.48 -15.71 11.55
C GLN A 95 -9.12 -15.63 13.03
N GLU A 96 -8.08 -16.35 13.47
CA GLU A 96 -7.64 -16.30 14.86
C GLU A 96 -7.06 -14.93 15.24
N ARG A 97 -6.32 -14.27 14.33
CA ARG A 97 -5.81 -12.90 14.52
C ARG A 97 -6.95 -11.93 14.80
N CYS A 98 -7.90 -11.84 13.86
CA CYS A 98 -9.00 -10.90 13.99
C CYS A 98 -9.87 -11.19 15.22
N LYS A 99 -10.08 -12.46 15.56
CA LYS A 99 -10.79 -12.85 16.78
C LYS A 99 -10.09 -12.38 18.05
N ARG A 100 -8.76 -12.50 18.13
CA ARG A 100 -8.00 -12.13 19.35
C ARG A 100 -7.93 -10.62 19.56
N SER A 101 -7.79 -9.83 18.49
CA SER A 101 -7.76 -8.37 18.60
C SER A 101 -9.14 -7.71 18.64
N GLY A 102 -10.24 -8.48 18.52
CA GLY A 102 -11.61 -7.97 18.49
C GLY A 102 -12.01 -7.30 17.17
N ALA A 103 -11.34 -7.65 16.08
CA ALA A 103 -11.68 -7.24 14.71
C ALA A 103 -12.87 -8.06 14.17
N ASP A 104 -14.05 -7.92 14.76
CA ASP A 104 -15.20 -8.82 14.51
C ASP A 104 -16.03 -8.48 13.24
N ARG A 105 -15.70 -7.40 12.54
CA ARG A 105 -16.45 -6.91 11.35
C ARG A 105 -15.88 -7.42 10.03
N VAL A 106 -15.41 -8.67 10.02
CA VAL A 106 -14.80 -9.30 8.85
C VAL A 106 -15.42 -10.66 8.53
N GLU A 107 -15.64 -10.90 7.24
CA GLU A 107 -15.96 -12.22 6.69
C GLU A 107 -14.77 -12.74 5.88
N PHE A 108 -14.38 -14.00 6.08
CA PHE A 108 -13.29 -14.63 5.34
C PHE A 108 -13.80 -15.68 4.36
N HIS A 109 -13.27 -15.66 3.13
CA HIS A 109 -13.56 -16.66 2.11
C HIS A 109 -12.28 -17.29 1.56
N HIS A 110 -12.26 -18.62 1.51
CA HIS A 110 -11.27 -19.34 0.71
C HIS A 110 -11.64 -19.23 -0.77
N LEU A 111 -11.06 -18.22 -1.43
CA LEU A 111 -11.46 -17.81 -2.77
C LEU A 111 -10.28 -17.23 -3.55
N SER A 112 -10.17 -17.63 -4.82
CA SER A 112 -9.21 -17.02 -5.75
C SER A 112 -9.65 -15.60 -6.12
N LEU A 113 -8.69 -14.70 -6.32
CA LEU A 113 -8.96 -13.39 -6.95
C LEU A 113 -9.61 -13.53 -8.32
N TYR A 114 -9.32 -14.61 -9.05
CA TYR A 114 -9.93 -14.89 -10.35
C TYR A 114 -11.42 -15.23 -10.31
N ASP A 115 -11.93 -15.53 -9.11
CA ASP A 115 -13.28 -15.98 -8.84
C ASP A 115 -14.03 -14.99 -7.92
N VAL A 116 -13.49 -13.78 -7.74
CA VAL A 116 -14.03 -12.72 -6.86
C VAL A 116 -15.45 -12.27 -7.25
N GLU A 117 -15.89 -12.55 -8.48
CA GLU A 117 -17.27 -12.33 -8.91
C GLU A 117 -18.31 -13.10 -8.08
N GLN A 118 -17.89 -14.16 -7.37
CA GLN A 118 -18.75 -14.93 -6.46
C GLN A 118 -19.18 -14.10 -5.23
N LEU A 119 -18.40 -13.09 -4.84
CA LEU A 119 -18.77 -12.18 -3.75
C LEU A 119 -19.93 -11.29 -4.18
N LEU A 120 -20.87 -10.99 -3.29
CA LEU A 120 -22.01 -10.13 -3.62
C LEU A 120 -21.66 -8.64 -3.54
N GLY A 121 -22.22 -7.86 -4.48
CA GLY A 121 -22.11 -6.40 -4.51
C GLY A 121 -20.74 -5.87 -4.93
N GLU A 122 -20.56 -4.56 -4.81
CA GLU A 122 -19.29 -3.86 -5.06
C GLU A 122 -18.67 -3.42 -3.71
N PHE A 123 -17.41 -3.00 -3.77
CA PHE A 123 -16.62 -2.51 -2.63
C PHE A 123 -16.20 -1.06 -2.88
N ASP A 124 -16.35 -0.20 -1.87
CA ASP A 124 -15.89 1.19 -1.96
C ASP A 124 -14.36 1.29 -1.85
N PHE A 125 -13.74 0.31 -1.17
CA PHE A 125 -12.29 0.23 -1.03
C PHE A 125 -11.80 -1.20 -1.26
N ILE A 126 -10.83 -1.39 -2.14
CA ILE A 126 -10.17 -2.68 -2.36
C ILE A 126 -8.69 -2.53 -1.99
N ASN A 127 -8.24 -3.28 -0.99
CA ASN A 127 -6.84 -3.40 -0.63
C ASN A 127 -6.28 -4.68 -1.26
N CYS A 128 -5.26 -4.57 -2.11
CA CYS A 128 -4.60 -5.69 -2.78
C CYS A 128 -3.07 -5.51 -2.69
N VAL A 129 -2.53 -5.86 -1.53
CA VAL A 129 -1.13 -5.57 -1.17
C VAL A 129 -0.32 -6.85 -1.15
N GLY A 130 0.70 -6.98 -2.00
CA GLY A 130 1.56 -8.17 -1.97
C GLY A 130 1.04 -9.36 -2.79
N VAL A 131 0.16 -9.14 -3.78
CA VAL A 131 -0.64 -10.25 -4.36
C VAL A 131 -0.52 -10.38 -5.87
N LEU A 132 -0.77 -9.31 -6.64
CA LEU A 132 -0.91 -9.42 -8.10
C LEU A 132 0.34 -9.99 -8.79
N HIS A 133 1.54 -9.72 -8.29
CA HIS A 133 2.80 -10.25 -8.83
C HIS A 133 2.98 -11.76 -8.61
N HIS A 134 2.22 -12.36 -7.70
CA HIS A 134 2.23 -13.80 -7.45
C HIS A 134 1.18 -14.58 -8.26
N LEU A 135 0.38 -13.87 -9.06
CA LEU A 135 -0.59 -14.48 -9.97
C LEU A 135 0.09 -15.01 -11.23
N SER A 136 -0.46 -16.09 -11.78
CA SER A 136 -0.09 -16.59 -13.10
C SER A 136 -0.51 -15.66 -14.25
N ASP A 137 -1.60 -14.92 -14.04
CA ASP A 137 -2.22 -13.99 -14.99
C ASP A 137 -2.67 -12.74 -14.21
N PRO A 138 -1.73 -11.82 -13.91
CA PRO A 138 -2.04 -10.62 -13.14
C PRO A 138 -3.07 -9.71 -13.82
N ILE A 139 -3.13 -9.71 -15.16
CA ILE A 139 -4.10 -8.93 -15.93
C ILE A 139 -5.52 -9.43 -15.65
N ARG A 140 -5.76 -10.75 -15.72
CA ARG A 140 -7.07 -11.30 -15.33
C ARG A 140 -7.42 -10.97 -13.88
N GLY A 141 -6.43 -11.04 -12.98
CA GLY A 141 -6.61 -10.74 -11.56
C GLY A 141 -7.07 -9.29 -11.32
N ILE A 142 -6.34 -8.30 -11.85
CA ILE A 142 -6.69 -6.89 -11.68
C ILE A 142 -8.02 -6.53 -12.35
N GLN A 143 -8.33 -7.14 -13.51
CA GLN A 143 -9.62 -6.96 -14.18
C GLN A 143 -10.79 -7.51 -13.36
N ALA A 144 -10.59 -8.65 -12.69
CA ALA A 144 -11.61 -9.25 -11.83
C ALA A 144 -11.88 -8.32 -10.63
N LEU A 145 -10.84 -7.78 -10.00
CA LEU A 145 -10.98 -6.80 -8.90
C LEU A 145 -11.61 -5.49 -9.38
N ALA A 146 -11.23 -4.98 -10.56
CA ALA A 146 -11.76 -3.72 -11.09
C ALA A 146 -13.29 -3.75 -11.28
N LYS A 147 -13.84 -4.91 -11.69
CA LYS A 147 -15.29 -5.12 -11.81
C LYS A 147 -16.04 -5.09 -10.47
N LYS A 148 -15.32 -5.25 -9.36
CA LYS A 148 -15.88 -5.24 -8.00
C LYS A 148 -15.71 -3.90 -7.31
N LEU A 149 -14.95 -2.97 -7.90
CA LEU A 149 -14.79 -1.63 -7.36
C LEU A 149 -16.03 -0.78 -7.66
N ALA A 150 -16.62 -0.19 -6.62
CA ALA A 150 -17.76 0.71 -6.76
C ALA A 150 -17.36 2.00 -7.49
N PRO A 151 -18.27 2.67 -8.21
CA PRO A 151 -18.03 4.02 -8.72
C PRO A 151 -17.61 4.98 -7.58
N GLY A 152 -16.54 5.75 -7.80
CA GLY A 152 -15.91 6.60 -6.79
C GLY A 152 -15.07 5.84 -5.75
N GLY A 153 -14.97 4.52 -5.86
CA GLY A 153 -14.16 3.70 -4.99
C GLY A 153 -12.66 3.78 -5.30
N LEU A 154 -11.84 3.38 -4.34
CA LEU A 154 -10.38 3.32 -4.44
C LEU A 154 -9.88 1.87 -4.40
N MET A 155 -8.86 1.57 -5.19
CA MET A 155 -8.12 0.33 -5.11
C MET A 155 -6.67 0.62 -4.77
N HIS A 156 -6.22 0.18 -3.60
CA HIS A 156 -4.85 0.27 -3.13
C HIS A 156 -4.07 -0.97 -3.55
N ILE A 157 -2.97 -0.79 -4.29
CA ILE A 157 -2.18 -1.89 -4.86
C ILE A 157 -0.73 -1.76 -4.44
N PHE A 158 -0.12 -2.89 -4.07
CA PHE A 158 1.32 -3.05 -3.91
C PHE A 158 1.84 -4.19 -4.81
N VAL A 159 2.85 -3.93 -5.62
CA VAL A 159 3.56 -4.93 -6.44
C VAL A 159 5.07 -4.75 -6.43
N TYR A 160 5.83 -5.82 -6.65
CA TYR A 160 7.30 -5.77 -6.65
C TYR A 160 7.89 -5.04 -7.86
N GLY A 161 9.01 -4.36 -7.60
CA GLY A 161 9.78 -3.60 -8.60
C GLY A 161 11.04 -4.35 -9.06
N GLU A 162 11.25 -4.40 -10.38
CA GLU A 162 12.33 -5.13 -11.05
C GLU A 162 13.71 -4.60 -10.66
N LEU A 163 13.93 -3.29 -10.77
CA LEU A 163 15.27 -2.72 -10.63
C LEU A 163 15.80 -2.77 -9.20
N GLY A 164 14.95 -2.54 -8.19
CA GLY A 164 15.36 -2.58 -6.79
C GLY A 164 15.48 -3.99 -6.21
N ARG A 165 14.97 -5.01 -6.92
CA ARG A 165 14.93 -6.42 -6.48
C ARG A 165 15.70 -7.38 -7.37
N TRP A 166 16.44 -6.91 -8.37
CA TRP A 166 17.14 -7.80 -9.31
C TRP A 166 18.11 -8.80 -8.62
N GLU A 167 18.73 -8.45 -7.48
CA GLU A 167 19.53 -9.43 -6.70
C GLU A 167 18.69 -10.58 -6.14
N ILE A 168 17.43 -10.33 -5.78
CA ILE A 168 16.48 -11.34 -5.29
C ILE A 168 16.19 -12.33 -6.40
N GLN A 169 15.89 -11.86 -7.62
CA GLN A 169 15.67 -12.72 -8.77
C GLN A 169 16.87 -13.63 -9.07
N LEU A 170 18.10 -13.11 -8.94
CA LEU A 170 19.31 -13.92 -9.11
C LEU A 170 19.40 -15.02 -8.07
N MET A 171 19.09 -14.71 -6.81
CA MET A 171 19.11 -15.69 -5.72
C MET A 171 18.00 -16.74 -5.87
N GLN A 172 16.78 -16.34 -6.24
CA GLN A 172 15.68 -17.26 -6.56
C GLN A 172 16.09 -18.27 -7.65
N LYS A 173 16.70 -17.78 -8.74
CA LYS A 173 17.22 -18.63 -9.83
C LYS A 173 18.33 -19.57 -9.35
N ALA A 174 19.25 -19.08 -8.52
CA ALA A 174 20.33 -19.89 -7.98
C ALA A 174 19.82 -21.01 -7.06
N ILE A 175 18.86 -20.70 -6.17
CA ILE A 175 18.20 -21.69 -5.32
C ILE A 175 17.51 -22.74 -6.19
N ALA A 176 16.69 -22.33 -7.16
CA ALA A 176 15.97 -23.25 -8.03
C ALA A 176 16.90 -24.21 -8.80
N LEU A 177 18.07 -23.74 -9.25
CA LEU A 177 19.08 -24.58 -9.89
C LEU A 177 19.69 -25.61 -8.93
N LEU A 178 19.94 -25.22 -7.68
CA LEU A 178 20.53 -26.10 -6.66
C LEU A 178 19.53 -27.07 -6.03
N GLN A 179 18.23 -26.75 -6.05
CA GLN A 179 17.18 -27.69 -5.66
C GLN A 179 17.05 -28.86 -6.63
N GLY A 180 17.30 -28.64 -7.93
CA GLY A 180 17.19 -29.68 -8.96
C GLY A 180 15.81 -30.37 -8.93
N ASP A 181 15.81 -31.69 -8.76
CA ASP A 181 14.59 -32.52 -8.70
C ASP A 181 13.69 -32.23 -7.49
N LYS A 182 14.20 -31.51 -6.47
CA LYS A 182 13.42 -31.11 -5.29
C LYS A 182 12.70 -29.78 -5.46
N ARG A 183 12.74 -29.14 -6.63
CA ARG A 183 12.06 -27.87 -6.87
C ARG A 183 10.57 -27.98 -6.52
N GLY A 184 10.08 -27.04 -5.70
CA GLY A 184 8.72 -27.06 -5.14
C GLY A 184 8.60 -27.72 -3.75
N ASP A 185 9.71 -28.22 -3.20
CA ASP A 185 9.90 -28.39 -1.76
C ASP A 185 10.43 -27.06 -1.17
N TYR A 186 9.54 -26.29 -0.56
CA TYR A 186 9.87 -24.96 -0.04
C TYR A 186 10.79 -25.01 1.17
N ARG A 187 10.74 -26.09 1.98
CA ARG A 187 11.62 -26.25 3.14
C ARG A 187 13.05 -26.51 2.71
N ASP A 188 13.22 -27.37 1.71
CA ASP A 188 14.52 -27.59 1.07
C ASP A 188 15.03 -26.30 0.42
N GLY A 189 14.16 -25.52 -0.24
CA GLY A 189 14.54 -24.25 -0.87
C GLY A 189 15.05 -23.21 0.14
N VAL A 190 14.39 -23.06 1.29
CA VAL A 190 14.87 -22.22 2.38
C VAL A 190 16.23 -22.71 2.87
N GLN A 191 16.38 -24.01 3.13
CA GLN A 191 17.65 -24.60 3.58
C GLN A 191 18.79 -24.33 2.58
N VAL A 192 18.55 -24.57 1.29
CA VAL A 192 19.52 -24.32 0.21
C VAL A 192 19.88 -22.83 0.16
N GLY A 193 18.89 -21.93 0.16
CA GLY A 193 19.12 -20.49 0.13
C GLY A 193 19.96 -19.99 1.31
N ARG A 194 19.63 -20.43 2.52
CA ARG A 194 20.40 -20.12 3.73
C ARG A 194 21.85 -20.60 3.62
N GLN A 195 22.07 -21.80 3.09
CA GLN A 195 23.42 -22.34 2.88
C GLN A 195 24.20 -21.53 1.84
N ILE A 196 23.56 -21.05 0.76
CA ILE A 196 24.20 -20.18 -0.22
C ILE A 196 24.66 -18.88 0.46
N PHE A 197 23.77 -18.18 1.16
CA PHE A 197 24.12 -16.92 1.85
C PHE A 197 25.22 -17.11 2.90
N ALA A 198 25.22 -18.22 3.64
CA ALA A 198 26.26 -18.54 4.61
C ALA A 198 27.62 -18.88 3.96
N SER A 199 27.61 -19.39 2.72
CA SER A 199 28.82 -19.85 2.02
C SER A 199 29.44 -18.80 1.10
N LEU A 200 28.64 -17.86 0.61
CA LEU A 200 29.12 -16.82 -0.31
C LEU A 200 30.13 -15.89 0.39
N PRO A 201 31.20 -15.42 -0.30
CA PRO A 201 32.15 -14.48 0.26
C PRO A 201 31.47 -13.19 0.72
N GLU A 202 31.94 -12.59 1.82
CA GLU A 202 31.32 -11.37 2.38
C GLU A 202 31.29 -10.17 1.42
N LYS A 203 32.26 -10.11 0.49
CA LYS A 203 32.34 -9.06 -0.54
C LYS A 203 31.42 -9.33 -1.75
N ASN A 204 30.73 -10.46 -1.79
CA ASN A 204 29.77 -10.76 -2.84
C ASN A 204 28.64 -9.71 -2.84
N ARG A 205 28.28 -9.19 -4.02
CA ARG A 205 27.29 -8.11 -4.14
C ARG A 205 25.92 -8.50 -3.56
N ILE A 206 25.46 -9.72 -3.79
CA ILE A 206 24.15 -10.19 -3.30
C ILE A 206 24.17 -10.27 -1.76
N VAL A 207 25.23 -10.83 -1.17
CA VAL A 207 25.40 -10.89 0.29
C VAL A 207 25.45 -9.49 0.90
N LYS A 208 26.21 -8.57 0.30
CA LYS A 208 26.31 -7.20 0.78
C LYS A 208 24.94 -6.51 0.76
N ARG A 209 24.21 -6.61 -0.35
CA ARG A 209 22.88 -6.00 -0.49
C ARG A 209 21.86 -6.61 0.48
N GLU A 210 21.87 -7.92 0.67
CA GLU A 210 21.01 -8.60 1.65
C GLU A 210 21.27 -8.10 3.07
N ARG A 211 22.54 -7.99 3.47
CA ARG A 211 22.92 -7.46 4.79
C ARG A 211 22.49 -6.00 4.98
N GLU A 212 22.70 -5.15 3.98
CA GLU A 212 22.41 -3.72 4.04
C GLU A 212 20.91 -3.41 4.01
N ARG A 213 20.12 -4.18 3.24
CA ARG A 213 18.74 -3.85 2.94
C ARG A 213 17.71 -4.77 3.58
N TRP A 214 17.99 -6.08 3.64
CA TRP A 214 16.99 -7.11 3.89
C TRP A 214 17.22 -7.87 5.21
N SER A 215 18.31 -7.61 5.93
CA SER A 215 18.73 -8.39 7.10
C SER A 215 17.75 -8.41 8.28
N LEU A 216 16.88 -7.40 8.40
CA LEU A 216 15.83 -7.37 9.41
C LEU A 216 14.58 -8.15 8.95
N GLU A 217 14.24 -8.03 7.68
CA GLU A 217 13.05 -8.67 7.09
C GLU A 217 13.25 -10.17 6.92
N ASN A 218 14.47 -10.59 6.59
CA ASN A 218 14.78 -11.94 6.14
C ASN A 218 15.19 -12.92 7.25
N GLN A 219 14.95 -12.60 8.53
CA GLN A 219 15.39 -13.44 9.66
C GLN A 219 14.52 -14.69 9.85
N ARG A 220 13.21 -14.55 9.60
CA ARG A 220 12.23 -15.64 9.70
C ARG A 220 12.21 -16.46 8.42
N ASP A 221 11.97 -17.76 8.54
CA ASP A 221 11.92 -18.66 7.38
C ASP A 221 10.73 -18.34 6.48
N GLU A 222 9.61 -17.87 7.03
CA GLU A 222 8.44 -17.43 6.27
C GLU A 222 8.79 -16.24 5.38
N CYS A 223 9.51 -15.24 5.90
CA CYS A 223 9.97 -14.10 5.11
C CYS A 223 11.00 -14.52 4.05
N PHE A 224 11.90 -15.45 4.38
CA PHE A 224 12.87 -15.97 3.41
C PHE A 224 12.19 -16.75 2.29
N ALA A 225 11.20 -17.57 2.64
CA ALA A 225 10.43 -18.35 1.69
C ALA A 225 9.64 -17.46 0.73
N ASP A 226 8.94 -16.45 1.26
CA ASP A 226 8.23 -15.43 0.49
C ASP A 226 9.17 -14.66 -0.45
N MET A 227 10.36 -14.27 0.02
CA MET A 227 11.30 -13.48 -0.80
C MET A 227 12.07 -14.31 -1.83
N TYR A 228 12.60 -15.48 -1.46
CA TYR A 228 13.62 -16.19 -2.27
C TYR A 228 13.18 -17.55 -2.81
N VAL A 229 12.05 -18.08 -2.36
CA VAL A 229 11.58 -19.44 -2.70
C VAL A 229 10.16 -19.41 -3.29
N HIS A 230 9.64 -18.22 -3.59
CA HIS A 230 8.30 -18.08 -4.15
C HIS A 230 8.20 -18.75 -5.54
N PRO A 231 7.18 -19.58 -5.80
CA PRO A 231 7.09 -20.36 -7.04
C PRO A 231 6.69 -19.52 -8.26
N GLN A 232 6.13 -18.33 -8.05
CA GLN A 232 5.63 -17.43 -9.09
C GLN A 232 5.84 -15.96 -8.68
N GLU A 233 6.70 -15.23 -9.38
CA GLU A 233 6.91 -13.80 -9.14
C GLU A 233 7.04 -13.08 -10.47
N ILE A 234 6.34 -11.95 -10.59
CA ILE A 234 6.43 -11.01 -11.70
C ILE A 234 6.87 -9.68 -11.11
N ASP A 235 8.09 -9.27 -11.43
CA ASP A 235 8.56 -7.95 -11.07
C ASP A 235 8.24 -6.95 -12.18
N TYR A 236 7.80 -5.77 -11.78
CA TYR A 236 7.40 -4.71 -12.70
C TYR A 236 8.49 -3.66 -12.84
N ASN A 237 8.57 -3.05 -14.02
CA ASN A 237 9.13 -1.72 -14.20
C ASN A 237 8.00 -0.74 -14.54
N ILE A 238 8.27 0.56 -14.67
CA ILE A 238 7.20 1.53 -14.95
C ILE A 238 6.41 1.18 -16.22
N GLU A 239 7.03 0.64 -17.26
CA GLU A 239 6.34 0.32 -18.51
C GLU A 239 5.33 -0.81 -18.31
N THR A 240 5.79 -1.96 -17.81
CA THR A 240 4.95 -3.14 -17.53
C THR A 240 3.94 -2.89 -16.40
N LEU A 241 4.26 -2.01 -15.45
CA LEU A 241 3.31 -1.57 -14.43
C LEU A 241 2.13 -0.83 -15.06
N PHE A 242 2.40 0.11 -15.97
CA PHE A 242 1.32 0.84 -16.65
C PHE A 242 0.52 -0.04 -17.61
N GLU A 243 1.11 -1.11 -18.17
CA GLU A 243 0.33 -2.13 -18.89
C GLU A 243 -0.68 -2.83 -17.98
N LEU A 244 -0.28 -3.20 -16.76
CA LEU A 244 -1.18 -3.78 -15.75
C LEU A 244 -2.29 -2.79 -15.35
N ILE A 245 -1.92 -1.53 -15.11
CA ILE A 245 -2.86 -0.46 -14.75
C ILE A 245 -3.87 -0.24 -15.88
N ASP A 246 -3.42 -0.09 -17.12
CA ASP A 246 -4.29 0.13 -18.27
C ASP A 246 -5.26 -1.04 -18.49
N ALA A 247 -4.77 -2.27 -18.30
CA ALA A 247 -5.59 -3.46 -18.45
C ALA A 247 -6.73 -3.54 -17.44
N SER A 248 -6.63 -2.87 -16.28
CA SER A 248 -7.70 -2.78 -15.29
C SER A 248 -8.91 -1.97 -15.77
N GLY A 249 -8.70 -1.01 -16.70
CA GLY A 249 -9.71 -0.04 -17.11
C GLY A 249 -10.07 0.99 -16.04
N LEU A 250 -9.29 1.11 -14.97
CA LEU A 250 -9.43 2.11 -13.90
C LEU A 250 -8.52 3.31 -14.14
N ASP A 251 -8.86 4.45 -13.54
CA ASP A 251 -8.03 5.65 -13.58
C ASP A 251 -6.87 5.54 -12.58
N PHE A 252 -5.65 5.80 -13.05
CA PHE A 252 -4.49 5.95 -12.17
C PHE A 252 -4.61 7.24 -11.35
N VAL A 253 -4.70 7.11 -10.02
CA VAL A 253 -4.81 8.26 -9.12
C VAL A 253 -3.44 8.83 -8.78
N GLY A 254 -2.48 7.94 -8.51
CA GLY A 254 -1.11 8.30 -8.16
C GLY A 254 -0.43 7.28 -7.24
N PHE A 255 0.88 7.38 -7.14
CA PHE A 255 1.68 6.63 -6.17
C PHE A 255 1.46 7.14 -4.74
N SER A 256 1.57 6.23 -3.76
CA SER A 256 1.42 6.55 -2.32
C SER A 256 2.57 7.40 -1.76
N ASN A 257 3.69 7.47 -2.49
CA ASN A 257 4.93 8.17 -2.11
C ASN A 257 5.32 9.26 -3.14
N PRO A 258 4.47 10.27 -3.39
CA PRO A 258 4.66 11.24 -4.48
C PRO A 258 5.99 12.01 -4.40
N GLY A 259 6.56 12.14 -3.20
CA GLY A 259 7.88 12.75 -3.00
C GLY A 259 9.02 12.00 -3.69
N PHE A 260 8.95 10.67 -3.80
CA PHE A 260 9.94 9.86 -4.53
C PHE A 260 9.97 10.23 -6.02
N TRP A 261 8.80 10.52 -6.57
CA TRP A 261 8.58 10.83 -7.99
C TRP A 261 8.84 12.30 -8.36
N GLN A 262 9.53 13.05 -7.50
CA GLN A 262 9.95 14.42 -7.81
C GLN A 262 11.35 14.43 -8.42
N ILE A 263 11.44 14.67 -9.74
CA ILE A 263 12.72 14.70 -10.47
C ILE A 263 13.73 15.71 -9.91
N GLY A 264 13.27 16.77 -9.24
CA GLY A 264 14.12 17.79 -8.62
C GLY A 264 15.13 17.22 -7.62
N ARG A 265 14.82 16.07 -7.00
CA ARG A 265 15.76 15.32 -6.13
C ARG A 265 17.02 14.87 -6.87
N LEU A 266 16.89 14.52 -8.15
CA LEU A 266 17.94 13.89 -8.95
C LEU A 266 18.60 14.92 -9.88
N LEU A 267 17.78 15.71 -10.58
CA LEU A 267 18.25 16.61 -11.66
C LEU A 267 17.96 18.10 -11.40
N GLY A 268 17.45 18.47 -10.22
CA GLY A 268 17.04 19.86 -9.94
C GLY A 268 18.16 20.91 -10.03
N LYS A 269 19.43 20.48 -10.03
CA LYS A 269 20.60 21.35 -10.21
C LYS A 269 20.96 21.62 -11.68
N ALA A 270 20.26 21.00 -12.64
CA ALA A 270 20.54 21.06 -14.07
C ALA A 270 19.32 21.61 -14.85
N PRO A 271 19.19 22.94 -15.00
CA PRO A 271 18.03 23.56 -15.64
C PRO A 271 17.72 23.03 -17.04
N GLU A 272 18.75 22.82 -17.87
CA GLU A 272 18.57 22.28 -19.23
C GLU A 272 18.01 20.85 -19.24
N LEU A 273 18.33 20.03 -18.24
CA LEU A 273 17.74 18.69 -18.11
C LEU A 273 16.31 18.76 -17.58
N MET A 274 16.00 19.72 -16.72
CA MET A 274 14.64 19.96 -16.24
C MET A 274 13.72 20.40 -17.37
N GLU A 275 14.16 21.28 -18.27
CA GLU A 275 13.39 21.65 -19.48
C GLU A 275 13.09 20.43 -20.37
N ARG A 276 14.08 19.53 -20.54
CA ARG A 276 13.88 18.28 -21.27
C ARG A 276 12.88 17.37 -20.56
N PHE A 277 12.97 17.25 -19.24
CA PHE A 277 12.02 16.48 -18.43
C PHE A 277 10.60 17.02 -18.56
N ASP A 278 10.42 18.34 -18.54
CA ASP A 278 9.11 18.98 -18.67
C ASP A 278 8.46 18.71 -20.03
N SER A 279 9.24 18.39 -21.06
CA SER A 279 8.73 17.96 -22.37
C SER A 279 8.28 16.49 -22.44
N LEU A 280 8.63 15.66 -21.45
CA LEU A 280 8.26 14.25 -21.40
C LEU A 280 6.79 14.05 -21.00
N GLY A 281 6.16 13.02 -21.57
CA GLY A 281 4.87 12.52 -21.08
C GLY A 281 4.96 11.94 -19.67
N GLU A 282 3.85 11.90 -18.95
CA GLU A 282 3.80 11.46 -17.54
C GLU A 282 4.51 10.12 -17.28
N ARG A 283 4.22 9.09 -18.08
CA ARG A 283 4.85 7.77 -17.93
C ARG A 283 6.36 7.79 -18.19
N GLN A 284 6.80 8.60 -19.15
CA GLN A 284 8.23 8.78 -19.43
C GLN A 284 8.94 9.48 -18.27
N ARG A 285 8.26 10.40 -17.59
CA ARG A 285 8.78 11.06 -16.38
C ARG A 285 8.99 10.04 -15.26
N TYR A 286 7.99 9.21 -14.97
CA TYR A 286 8.13 8.13 -13.99
C TYR A 286 9.25 7.15 -14.39
N ARG A 287 9.30 6.74 -15.65
CA ARG A 287 10.34 5.83 -16.14
C ARG A 287 11.74 6.43 -16.02
N LEU A 288 11.92 7.71 -16.33
CA LEU A 288 13.20 8.38 -16.16
C LEU A 288 13.64 8.39 -14.70
N ILE A 289 12.72 8.68 -13.76
CA ILE A 289 13.02 8.68 -12.33
C ILE A 289 13.41 7.28 -11.86
N GLU A 290 12.65 6.25 -12.25
CA GLU A 290 12.96 4.84 -11.94
C GLU A 290 14.36 4.44 -12.45
N LEU A 291 14.73 4.86 -13.65
CA LEU A 291 16.05 4.57 -14.24
C LEU A 291 17.20 5.28 -13.52
N LEU A 292 16.96 6.47 -12.96
CA LEU A 292 17.97 7.26 -12.26
C LEU A 292 18.03 6.97 -10.75
N ASP A 293 16.98 6.38 -10.18
CA ASP A 293 16.85 5.97 -8.77
C ASP A 293 16.31 4.53 -8.69
N PRO A 294 17.14 3.51 -9.03
CA PRO A 294 16.72 2.10 -9.12
C PRO A 294 16.53 1.43 -7.75
N GLU A 295 16.48 2.21 -6.66
CA GLU A 295 16.31 1.70 -5.30
C GLU A 295 14.84 1.33 -4.98
N VAL A 296 13.90 1.65 -5.87
CA VAL A 296 12.48 1.29 -5.71
C VAL A 296 12.31 -0.23 -5.77
N THR A 297 11.93 -0.80 -4.62
CA THR A 297 11.75 -2.26 -4.46
C THR A 297 10.32 -2.69 -4.72
N HIS A 298 9.38 -1.75 -4.71
CA HIS A 298 7.97 -2.01 -4.94
C HIS A 298 7.28 -0.74 -5.41
N TYR A 299 6.16 -0.92 -6.11
CA TYR A 299 5.23 0.12 -6.47
C TYR A 299 4.02 0.02 -5.58
N GLU A 300 3.63 1.15 -4.99
CA GLU A 300 2.43 1.24 -4.19
C GLU A 300 1.62 2.47 -4.62
N PHE A 301 0.38 2.25 -5.03
CA PHE A 301 -0.42 3.26 -5.73
C PHE A 301 -1.91 3.03 -5.57
N PHE A 302 -2.69 4.03 -5.95
CA PHE A 302 -4.14 4.00 -5.96
C PHE A 302 -4.68 4.04 -7.39
N LEU A 303 -5.69 3.20 -7.64
CA LEU A 303 -6.57 3.28 -8.80
C LEU A 303 -7.97 3.68 -8.36
N SER A 304 -8.78 4.20 -9.28
CA SER A 304 -10.18 4.52 -8.99
C SER A 304 -11.10 4.20 -10.15
N ARG A 305 -12.35 3.89 -9.83
CA ARG A 305 -13.42 3.82 -10.83
C ARG A 305 -14.12 5.17 -10.88
N PRO A 306 -14.12 5.90 -12.01
CA PRO A 306 -14.76 7.20 -12.08
C PRO A 306 -16.28 7.12 -11.82
N PRO A 307 -16.90 8.19 -11.30
CA PRO A 307 -16.28 9.49 -11.01
C PRO A 307 -15.55 9.53 -9.66
N LEU A 308 -14.36 10.13 -9.62
CA LEU A 308 -13.63 10.44 -8.38
C LEU A 308 -13.35 11.95 -8.31
N PRO A 309 -14.27 12.76 -7.76
CA PRO A 309 -14.13 14.22 -7.75
C PRO A 309 -12.99 14.66 -6.82
N LYS A 310 -12.06 15.46 -7.37
CA LYS A 310 -10.99 16.11 -6.61
C LYS A 310 -11.46 17.50 -6.14
N ALA A 311 -11.17 17.82 -4.89
CA ALA A 311 -11.41 19.14 -4.33
C ALA A 311 -10.24 20.09 -4.63
N ASP A 312 -10.55 21.36 -4.86
CA ASP A 312 -9.58 22.44 -4.98
C ASP A 312 -9.85 23.48 -3.89
N TRP A 313 -8.90 23.60 -2.95
CA TRP A 313 -8.93 24.54 -1.83
C TRP A 313 -8.01 25.74 -2.05
N SER A 314 -7.64 26.03 -3.29
CA SER A 314 -6.79 27.17 -3.63
C SER A 314 -7.47 28.51 -3.32
N ALA A 315 -8.77 28.63 -3.53
CA ALA A 315 -9.54 29.85 -3.26
C ALA A 315 -9.80 30.05 -1.76
N ASP A 316 -9.43 31.22 -1.22
CA ASP A 316 -9.60 31.54 0.21
C ASP A 316 -11.03 31.36 0.71
N ASN A 317 -12.02 31.80 -0.07
CA ASN A 317 -13.42 31.65 0.32
C ASN A 317 -13.85 30.17 0.41
N ALA A 318 -13.33 29.32 -0.47
CA ALA A 318 -13.60 27.88 -0.39
C ALA A 318 -12.97 27.27 0.87
N LEU A 319 -11.73 27.63 1.17
CA LEU A 319 -11.06 27.16 2.38
C LEU A 319 -11.73 27.64 3.66
N LEU A 320 -12.08 28.93 3.74
CA LEU A 320 -12.73 29.54 4.92
C LEU A 320 -14.10 28.92 5.22
N THR A 321 -14.83 28.48 4.19
CA THR A 321 -16.16 27.86 4.35
C THR A 321 -16.09 26.35 4.56
N ALA A 322 -14.94 25.71 4.36
CA ALA A 322 -14.76 24.28 4.58
C ALA A 322 -14.85 23.93 6.08
N ILE A 323 -15.37 22.74 6.38
CA ILE A 323 -15.30 22.15 7.73
C ILE A 323 -13.95 21.45 7.87
N GLY A 324 -13.21 21.81 8.92
CA GLY A 324 -11.91 21.23 9.22
C GLY A 324 -12.00 20.05 10.18
N GLU A 325 -11.34 18.94 9.82
CA GLU A 325 -11.18 17.78 10.69
C GLU A 325 -9.73 17.32 10.69
N ARG A 326 -9.25 16.93 11.86
CA ARG A 326 -7.90 16.41 12.02
C ARG A 326 -7.77 15.05 11.32
N ASN A 327 -6.67 14.82 10.61
CA ASN A 327 -6.45 13.51 9.98
C ASN A 327 -6.41 12.40 11.07
N PRO A 328 -7.18 11.30 10.91
CA PRO A 328 -7.21 10.21 11.89
C PRO A 328 -5.88 9.46 12.01
N CYS A 329 -5.02 9.55 10.99
CA CYS A 329 -3.72 8.89 10.93
C CYS A 329 -2.59 9.89 11.19
N MET A 330 -2.56 10.46 12.40
CA MET A 330 -1.53 11.38 12.86
C MET A 330 -0.99 10.94 14.21
N ASP A 331 0.24 10.41 14.22
CA ASP A 331 0.89 9.95 15.45
C ASP A 331 1.52 11.10 16.23
N GLY A 332 1.57 10.98 17.55
CA GLY A 332 2.16 11.96 18.47
C GLY A 332 1.22 13.09 18.90
N PHE A 333 0.03 13.24 18.30
CA PHE A 333 -0.96 14.24 18.72
C PHE A 333 -1.67 13.84 20.04
N PRO A 334 -1.99 14.76 20.97
CA PRO A 334 -1.81 16.21 20.93
C PRO A 334 -0.42 16.67 21.41
N SER A 335 0.46 16.98 20.46
CA SER A 335 1.81 17.50 20.67
C SER A 335 2.16 18.43 19.50
N GLN A 336 3.15 19.29 19.70
CA GLN A 336 3.73 20.06 18.58
C GLN A 336 4.62 19.19 17.69
N CYS A 337 5.05 18.02 18.15
CA CYS A 337 5.84 17.08 17.36
C CYS A 337 4.94 15.93 16.94
N VAL A 338 4.61 15.87 15.64
CA VAL A 338 3.74 14.84 15.05
C VAL A 338 4.40 14.22 13.83
N PHE A 339 3.94 13.05 13.41
CA PHE A 339 4.32 12.47 12.12
C PHE A 339 3.30 12.82 11.03
N ASN A 340 3.78 13.17 9.83
CA ASN A 340 2.93 13.34 8.65
C ASN A 340 2.69 12.00 7.92
N TYR A 341 1.95 12.03 6.80
CA TYR A 341 1.64 10.83 6.00
C TYR A 341 2.87 10.12 5.43
N ASP A 342 4.02 10.80 5.30
CA ASP A 342 5.29 10.20 4.85
C ASP A 342 6.19 9.82 6.03
N TYR A 343 5.59 9.70 7.23
CA TYR A 343 6.23 9.38 8.50
C TYR A 343 7.43 10.28 8.83
N GLN A 344 7.40 11.53 8.34
CA GLN A 344 8.38 12.56 8.68
C GLN A 344 7.89 13.37 9.87
N ILE A 345 8.82 13.75 10.74
CA ILE A 345 8.55 14.65 11.87
C ILE A 345 8.14 16.03 11.34
N VAL A 346 7.00 16.52 11.81
CA VAL A 346 6.53 17.89 11.62
C VAL A 346 6.47 18.57 12.98
N ASN A 347 7.06 19.77 13.06
CA ASN A 347 7.01 20.62 14.24
C ASN A 347 5.95 21.71 14.02
N LEU A 348 4.79 21.54 14.64
CA LEU A 348 3.69 22.49 14.64
C LEU A 348 4.04 23.70 15.51
N SER A 349 3.73 24.90 15.03
CA SER A 349 3.67 26.09 15.86
C SER A 349 2.56 25.97 16.93
N PRO A 350 2.62 26.75 18.02
CA PRO A 350 1.55 26.75 19.03
C PRO A 350 0.16 27.04 18.44
N LEU A 351 0.10 27.92 17.44
CA LEU A 351 -1.14 28.27 16.73
C LEU A 351 -1.65 27.13 15.86
N GLU A 352 -0.78 26.40 15.15
CA GLU A 352 -1.20 25.23 14.35
C GLU A 352 -1.72 24.09 15.24
N LEU A 353 -1.08 23.86 16.40
CA LEU A 353 -1.57 22.90 17.38
C LEU A 353 -2.95 23.32 17.91
N GLU A 354 -3.13 24.58 18.31
CA GLU A 354 -4.41 25.09 18.80
C GLU A 354 -5.50 25.00 17.72
N PHE A 355 -5.16 25.30 16.46
CA PHE A 355 -6.06 25.14 15.32
C PHE A 355 -6.53 23.68 15.16
N LEU A 356 -5.59 22.73 15.13
CA LEU A 356 -5.92 21.30 15.01
C LEU A 356 -6.71 20.76 16.21
N GLN A 357 -6.49 21.31 17.41
CA GLN A 357 -7.28 21.00 18.60
C GLN A 357 -8.73 21.53 18.52
N LYS A 358 -8.95 22.63 17.80
CA LYS A 358 -10.29 23.22 17.57
C LYS A 358 -11.03 22.60 16.37
N CYS A 359 -10.37 21.81 15.54
CA CYS A 359 -11.02 21.07 14.45
C CYS A 359 -11.92 19.97 15.01
N ASP A 360 -13.23 20.24 15.07
CA ASP A 360 -14.24 19.42 15.76
C ASP A 360 -15.24 18.74 14.81
N SER A 361 -14.98 18.77 13.49
CA SER A 361 -15.89 18.28 12.43
C SER A 361 -17.22 19.03 12.28
N HIS A 362 -17.37 20.20 12.92
CA HIS A 362 -18.59 21.02 12.83
C HIS A 362 -18.28 22.47 12.47
N SER A 363 -17.20 23.01 13.04
CA SER A 363 -16.77 24.38 12.83
C SER A 363 -16.06 24.54 11.49
N THR A 364 -16.38 25.62 10.78
CA THR A 364 -15.66 26.00 9.57
C THR A 364 -14.27 26.51 9.90
N VAL A 365 -13.35 26.43 8.94
CA VAL A 365 -12.00 27.01 9.07
C VAL A 365 -12.10 28.50 9.44
N GLY A 366 -13.00 29.26 8.81
CA GLY A 366 -13.20 30.67 9.11
C GLY A 366 -13.65 30.96 10.55
N GLU A 367 -14.54 30.14 11.10
CA GLU A 367 -14.99 30.27 12.50
C GLU A 367 -13.87 29.97 13.51
N ILE A 368 -13.03 28.97 13.23
CA ILE A 368 -11.87 28.65 14.06
C ILE A 368 -10.84 29.80 14.01
N LEU A 369 -10.56 30.32 12.81
CA LEU A 369 -9.61 31.42 12.60
C LEU A 369 -10.11 32.76 13.16
N ALA A 370 -11.42 32.98 13.29
CA ALA A 370 -11.95 34.21 13.90
C ALA A 370 -11.43 34.45 15.33
N ASN A 371 -11.06 33.38 16.03
CA ASN A 371 -10.53 33.41 17.39
C ASN A 371 -9.07 32.93 17.49
N LEU A 372 -8.35 32.89 16.36
CA LEU A 372 -6.98 32.41 16.27
C LEU A 372 -6.22 33.16 15.18
N SER A 373 -5.11 33.82 15.52
CA SER A 373 -4.30 34.58 14.56
C SER A 373 -3.40 33.69 13.69
N LEU A 374 -3.95 32.59 13.16
CA LEU A 374 -3.26 31.69 12.23
C LEU A 374 -3.59 32.11 10.80
N GLU A 375 -2.57 32.21 9.95
CA GLU A 375 -2.77 32.63 8.56
C GLU A 375 -3.27 31.47 7.69
N LEU A 376 -4.03 31.80 6.63
CA LEU A 376 -4.59 30.80 5.72
C LEU A 376 -3.51 29.96 4.98
N ASP A 377 -2.32 30.52 4.77
CA ASP A 377 -1.19 29.78 4.20
C ASP A 377 -0.71 28.66 5.13
N GLN A 378 -0.78 28.87 6.45
CA GLN A 378 -0.43 27.84 7.43
C GLN A 378 -1.47 26.71 7.42
N VAL A 379 -2.76 27.04 7.27
CA VAL A 379 -3.82 26.03 7.09
C VAL A 379 -3.57 25.18 5.83
N ARG A 380 -3.15 25.81 4.71
CA ARG A 380 -2.77 25.10 3.48
C ARG A 380 -1.56 24.20 3.67
N MET A 381 -0.60 24.60 4.50
CA MET A 381 0.53 23.75 4.86
C MET A 381 0.10 22.50 5.62
N LEU A 382 -0.85 22.62 6.57
CA LEU A 382 -1.43 21.46 7.27
C LEU A 382 -2.14 20.50 6.31
N LEU A 383 -2.86 21.01 5.31
CA LEU A 383 -3.48 20.20 4.25
C LEU A 383 -2.45 19.45 3.41
N LYS A 384 -1.41 20.16 2.96
CA LYS A 384 -0.33 19.60 2.15
C LYS A 384 0.44 18.51 2.89
N GLN A 385 0.56 18.64 4.22
CA GLN A 385 1.17 17.64 5.09
C GLN A 385 0.19 16.53 5.50
N GLN A 386 -1.06 16.55 5.01
CA GLN A 386 -2.11 15.60 5.34
C GLN A 386 -2.42 15.54 6.84
N LEU A 387 -2.27 16.65 7.57
CA LEU A 387 -2.62 16.74 9.00
C LEU A 387 -4.07 17.22 9.20
N LEU A 388 -4.62 17.85 8.16
CA LEU A 388 -5.98 18.36 8.08
C LEU A 388 -6.70 17.69 6.91
N ILE A 389 -7.96 17.34 7.12
CA ILE A 389 -8.93 16.86 6.14
C ILE A 389 -10.05 17.89 6.06
N LEU A 390 -10.53 18.19 4.85
CA LEU A 390 -11.62 19.14 4.66
C LEU A 390 -12.86 18.49 4.08
N LEU A 391 -14.02 19.01 4.48
CA LEU A 391 -15.31 18.67 3.92
C LEU A 391 -16.01 19.94 3.47
N THR A 392 -16.64 19.91 2.29
CA THR A 392 -17.59 20.95 1.88
C THR A 392 -18.86 20.83 2.74
N PRO A 393 -19.30 21.90 3.42
CA PRO A 393 -20.58 21.87 4.14
C PRO A 393 -21.73 21.51 3.19
N ASN A 394 -22.69 20.75 3.70
CA ASN A 394 -23.91 20.39 2.94
C ASN A 394 -24.83 21.58 2.70
#